data_AF-A0A382LJ13-F1
#
_entry.id   AF-A0A382LJ13-F1
#
_cell.length_a   1.000
_cell.length_b   1.000
_cell.length_c   1.000
_cell.angle_alpha   90.00
_cell.angle_beta   90.00
_cell.angle_gamma   90.00
#
_symmetry.space_group_name_H-M   'P 1'
#
loop_
_entity.id
_entity.type
_entity.pdbx_description
1 polymer ?
#
loop_
_entity_poly.entity_id
_entity_poly.type
_entity_poly.pdbx_seq_one_letter_code
_entity_poly.pdbx_strand_id
1 'polypeptide(L)'
;GNTAIADDKWHFIAAVADASKGKSSIWIDGKKEAEADFNKNSGYGTNDGVVAIGRHYDRYTKGIIDDVGLFNVALTSDDIKTIMDAGLGGVSTAVSNLNKLAITWGEIRKR
;
A
#
# COMPACT_ATOMS: atom_id res chain seq x y z
N GLY A 1 -2.92 -10.38 12.03
CA GLY A 1 -3.67 -11.15 11.02
C GLY A 1 -3.41 -12.61 11.23
N ASN A 2 -4.30 -13.46 10.71
CA ASN A 2 -4.22 -14.91 10.84
C ASN A 2 -3.70 -15.58 9.56
N THR A 3 -3.73 -14.87 8.42
CA THR A 3 -3.24 -15.38 7.14
C THR A 3 -1.71 -15.54 7.15
N ALA A 4 -1.24 -16.75 6.85
CA ALA A 4 0.18 -17.04 6.66
C ALA A 4 0.60 -16.55 5.27
N ILE A 5 1.61 -15.66 5.22
CA ILE A 5 2.08 -15.01 3.98
C ILE A 5 3.48 -15.46 3.53
N ALA A 6 4.15 -16.26 4.35
CA ALA A 6 5.48 -16.79 4.05
C ALA A 6 5.35 -18.17 3.39
N ASP A 7 4.64 -18.21 2.26
CA ASP A 7 4.24 -19.44 1.56
C ASP A 7 4.68 -19.49 0.08
N ASP A 8 5.64 -18.63 -0.30
CA ASP A 8 6.18 -18.45 -1.65
C ASP A 8 5.14 -18.02 -2.71
N LYS A 9 4.02 -17.43 -2.29
CA LYS A 9 3.05 -16.78 -3.19
C LYS A 9 3.08 -15.26 -3.11
N TRP A 10 2.58 -14.62 -4.17
CA TRP A 10 2.28 -13.19 -4.14
C TRP A 10 1.10 -12.93 -3.22
N HIS A 11 1.27 -11.96 -2.32
CA HIS A 11 0.22 -11.46 -1.46
C HIS A 11 0.10 -9.95 -1.62
N PHE A 12 -1.14 -9.46 -1.67
CA PHE A 12 -1.41 -8.04 -1.60
C PHE A 12 -1.51 -7.62 -0.13
N ILE A 13 -0.74 -6.61 0.27
CA ILE A 13 -0.71 -6.12 1.65
C ILE A 13 -0.99 -4.63 1.67
N ALA A 14 -1.97 -4.21 2.49
CA ALA A 14 -2.21 -2.79 2.76
C ALA A 14 -2.27 -2.53 4.27
N ALA A 15 -1.69 -1.41 4.69
CA ALA A 15 -1.84 -0.86 6.03
C ALA A 15 -2.53 0.50 5.93
N VAL A 16 -3.59 0.70 6.70
CA VAL A 16 -4.38 1.94 6.68
C VAL A 16 -4.45 2.52 8.09
N ALA A 17 -4.07 3.78 8.24
CA ALA A 17 -4.30 4.56 9.44
C ALA A 17 -5.33 5.66 9.16
N ASP A 18 -6.52 5.53 9.75
CA ASP A 18 -7.58 6.53 9.70
C ASP A 18 -7.57 7.36 10.99
N ALA A 19 -6.88 8.50 10.95
CA ALA A 19 -6.75 9.43 12.07
C ALA A 19 -8.09 10.04 12.50
N SER A 20 -9.05 10.21 11.58
CA SER A 20 -10.38 10.72 11.91
C SER A 20 -11.15 9.74 12.81
N LYS A 21 -10.92 8.44 12.61
CA LYS A 21 -11.52 7.37 13.39
C LYS A 21 -10.65 6.90 14.55
N GLY A 22 -9.36 7.20 14.55
CA GLY A 22 -8.40 6.67 15.54
C GLY A 22 -8.19 5.16 15.35
N LYS A 23 -8.22 4.69 14.11
CA LYS A 23 -8.18 3.27 13.76
C LYS A 23 -7.05 2.97 12.80
N SER A 24 -6.27 1.95 13.10
CA SER A 24 -5.28 1.37 12.19
C SER A 24 -5.71 -0.04 11.80
N SER A 25 -5.47 -0.44 10.56
CA SER A 25 -5.84 -1.77 10.08
C SER A 25 -4.81 -2.33 9.11
N ILE A 26 -4.72 -3.65 9.06
CA ILE A 26 -3.93 -4.40 8.08
C ILE A 26 -4.88 -5.25 7.25
N TRP A 27 -4.64 -5.26 5.95
CA TRP A 27 -5.41 -6.00 4.96
C TRP A 27 -4.47 -6.92 4.20
N ILE A 28 -4.90 -8.17 4.00
CA ILE A 28 -4.19 -9.19 3.22
C ILE A 28 -5.15 -9.72 2.17
N ASP A 29 -4.73 -9.71 0.91
CA ASP A 29 -5.50 -10.19 -0.24
C ASP A 29 -6.93 -9.59 -0.28
N GLY A 30 -7.01 -8.28 -0.03
CA GLY A 30 -8.23 -7.49 -0.05
C GLY A 30 -9.14 -7.64 1.18
N LYS A 31 -8.75 -8.45 2.18
CA LYS A 31 -9.54 -8.69 3.39
C LYS A 31 -8.91 -8.03 4.62
N LYS A 32 -9.72 -7.38 5.45
CA LYS A 32 -9.26 -6.81 6.73
C LYS A 32 -8.93 -7.94 7.69
N GLU A 33 -7.68 -8.01 8.11
CA GLU A 33 -7.15 -9.08 8.97
C GLU A 33 -7.01 -8.67 10.43
N ALA A 34 -6.82 -7.38 10.68
CA ALA A 34 -6.70 -6.84 12.03
C ALA A 34 -7.06 -5.35 12.03
N GLU A 35 -7.54 -4.89 13.18
CA GLU A 35 -7.78 -3.48 13.46
C GLU A 35 -7.35 -3.18 14.91
N ALA A 36 -6.75 -2.01 15.12
CA ALA A 36 -6.36 -1.52 16.43
C ALA A 36 -6.71 -0.04 16.58
N ASP A 37 -7.10 0.34 17.79
CA ASP A 37 -7.35 1.72 18.19
C ASP A 37 -6.03 2.47 18.45
N PHE A 38 -6.01 3.76 18.13
CA PHE A 38 -4.97 4.69 18.56
C PHE A 38 -5.57 6.04 18.96
N ASN A 39 -4.83 6.79 19.78
CA ASN A 39 -5.27 8.08 20.25
C ASN A 39 -5.26 9.11 19.10
N LYS A 40 -6.43 9.65 18.80
CA LYS A 40 -6.62 10.65 17.72
C LYS A 40 -5.81 11.93 17.95
N ASN A 41 -5.65 12.34 19.21
CA ASN A 41 -4.98 13.59 19.57
C ASN A 41 -3.46 13.51 19.35
N SER A 42 -2.85 12.35 19.57
CA SER A 42 -1.42 12.10 19.31
C SER A 42 -1.14 11.53 17.92
N GLY A 43 -2.18 11.16 17.17
CA GLY A 43 -2.06 10.41 15.92
C GLY A 43 -1.49 8.99 16.12
N TYR A 44 -1.18 8.32 15.01
CA TYR A 44 -0.51 7.01 15.01
C TYR A 44 0.98 7.09 15.41
N GLY A 45 1.49 8.30 15.68
CA GLY A 45 2.90 8.61 15.95
C GLY A 45 3.58 9.32 14.78
N THR A 46 4.67 10.02 15.08
CA THR A 46 5.58 10.64 14.11
C THR A 46 6.97 10.02 14.23
N ASN A 47 7.70 9.95 13.12
CA ASN A 47 9.05 9.40 13.07
C ASN A 47 9.89 10.24 12.12
N ASP A 48 11.07 10.69 12.57
CA ASP A 48 12.03 11.47 11.78
C ASP A 48 13.00 10.58 10.96
N GLY A 49 12.85 9.26 11.08
CA GLY A 49 13.63 8.27 10.35
C GLY A 49 13.28 8.20 8.87
N VAL A 50 14.22 7.69 8.08
CA VAL A 50 14.03 7.47 6.64
C VAL A 50 12.99 6.36 6.42
N VAL A 51 12.08 6.56 5.47
CA VAL A 51 11.16 5.51 5.02
C VAL A 51 11.97 4.36 4.42
N ALA A 52 11.79 3.16 4.97
CA ALA A 52 12.46 1.96 4.50
C ALA A 52 11.43 0.93 4.02
N ILE A 53 11.73 0.27 2.91
CA ILE A 53 10.97 -0.86 2.38
C ILE A 53 11.80 -2.12 2.56
N GLY A 54 11.18 -3.19 3.05
CA GLY A 54 11.86 -4.48 3.25
C GLY A 54 12.85 -4.52 4.43
N ARG A 55 12.81 -3.55 5.36
CA ARG A 55 13.73 -3.48 6.50
C ARG A 55 13.10 -2.81 7.72
N HIS A 56 13.43 -3.32 8.91
CA HIS A 56 13.21 -2.63 10.19
C HIS A 56 14.38 -2.89 11.15
N TYR A 57 15.17 -1.85 11.45
CA TYR A 57 16.45 -1.95 12.17
C TYR A 57 17.43 -2.94 11.53
N ASP A 58 17.74 -4.04 12.21
CA ASP A 58 18.61 -5.13 11.78
C ASP A 58 17.84 -6.30 11.13
N ARG A 59 16.51 -6.18 11.03
CA ARG A 59 15.65 -7.17 10.38
C ARG A 59 15.42 -6.81 8.92
N TYR A 60 15.59 -7.80 8.05
CA TYR A 60 15.44 -7.67 6.60
C TYR A 60 14.37 -8.63 6.09
N THR A 61 13.56 -8.17 5.15
CA THR A 61 12.60 -9.03 4.45
C THR A 61 13.37 -9.94 3.50
N LYS A 62 13.16 -11.25 3.63
CA LYS A 62 13.62 -12.25 2.66
C LYS A 62 12.49 -12.54 1.68
N GLY A 63 12.47 -11.82 0.56
CA GLY A 63 11.45 -11.96 -0.47
C GLY A 63 11.57 -10.88 -1.53
N ILE A 64 10.62 -10.85 -2.45
CA ILE A 64 10.48 -9.80 -3.46
C ILE A 64 9.30 -8.89 -3.08
N ILE A 65 9.44 -7.60 -3.40
CA ILE A 65 8.41 -6.58 -3.16
C ILE A 65 8.25 -5.83 -4.47
N ASP A 66 7.01 -5.62 -4.89
CA ASP A 66 6.67 -4.86 -6.09
C ASP A 66 5.45 -3.97 -5.83
N ASP A 67 5.26 -2.97 -6.69
CA ASP A 67 4.10 -2.08 -6.74
C ASP A 67 3.79 -1.35 -5.42
N VAL A 68 4.81 -0.68 -4.85
CA VAL A 68 4.71 0.00 -3.56
C VAL A 68 4.11 1.41 -3.70
N GLY A 69 3.02 1.65 -2.94
CA GLY A 69 2.33 2.94 -2.88
C GLY A 69 2.24 3.50 -1.47
N LEU A 70 2.30 4.82 -1.34
CA LEU A 70 2.09 5.55 -0.08
C LEU A 70 1.09 6.68 -0.32
N PHE A 71 0.06 6.74 0.53
CA PHE A 71 -1.07 7.64 0.38
C PHE A 71 -1.20 8.55 1.61
N ASN A 72 -1.58 9.80 1.39
CA ASN A 72 -1.91 10.76 2.45
C ASN A 72 -3.39 10.74 2.87
N VAL A 73 -4.14 9.73 2.39
CA VAL A 73 -5.54 9.50 2.70
C VAL A 73 -5.74 8.08 3.22
N ALA A 74 -6.73 7.89 4.08
CA ALA A 74 -7.11 6.56 4.52
C ALA A 74 -7.88 5.85 3.39
N LEU A 75 -7.30 4.79 2.82
CA LEU A 75 -7.94 4.01 1.77
C LEU A 75 -9.16 3.26 2.29
N THR A 76 -10.22 3.24 1.48
CA THR A 76 -11.42 2.44 1.74
C THR A 76 -11.21 0.98 1.31
N SER A 77 -12.15 0.09 1.66
CA SER A 77 -12.14 -1.30 1.16
C SER A 77 -12.20 -1.37 -0.36
N ASP A 78 -12.94 -0.44 -0.98
CA ASP A 78 -13.13 -0.41 -2.42
C ASP A 78 -11.85 0.08 -3.10
N ASP A 79 -11.19 1.11 -2.55
CA ASP A 79 -9.87 1.56 -3.02
C ASP A 79 -8.84 0.42 -2.95
N ILE A 80 -8.81 -0.30 -1.82
CA ILE A 80 -7.92 -1.45 -1.61
C ILE A 80 -8.18 -2.53 -2.66
N LYS A 81 -9.44 -2.88 -2.90
CA LYS A 81 -9.81 -3.87 -3.91
C LYS A 81 -9.41 -3.41 -5.31
N THR A 82 -9.67 -2.15 -5.65
CA THR A 82 -9.29 -1.59 -6.95
C THR A 82 -7.77 -1.61 -7.15
N ILE A 83 -6.99 -1.19 -6.15
CA ILE A 83 -5.52 -1.22 -6.23
C ILE A 83 -5.01 -2.66 -6.36
N MET A 84 -5.57 -3.60 -5.60
CA MET A 84 -5.18 -5.01 -5.68
C MET A 84 -5.47 -5.60 -7.06
N ASP A 85 -6.63 -5.31 -7.64
CA ASP A 85 -7.05 -5.89 -8.93
C ASP A 85 -6.36 -5.23 -10.13
N ALA A 86 -6.08 -3.92 -10.06
CA ALA A 86 -5.58 -3.13 -11.20
C ALA A 86 -4.09 -2.75 -11.09
N GLY A 87 -3.47 -2.95 -9.92
CA GLY A 87 -2.15 -2.42 -9.59
C GLY A 87 -2.11 -0.88 -9.53
N LEU A 88 -1.04 -0.30 -9.02
CA LEU A 88 -0.88 1.16 -8.97
C LEU A 88 -0.73 1.78 -10.37
N GLY A 89 -0.31 1.00 -11.37
CA GLY A 89 -0.27 1.44 -12.76
C GLY A 89 -1.65 1.59 -13.41
N GLY A 90 -2.63 0.78 -12.98
CA GLY A 90 -4.01 0.84 -13.45
C GLY A 90 -4.87 1.86 -12.70
N VAL A 91 -4.46 2.23 -11.49
CA VAL A 91 -5.06 3.34 -10.73
C VAL A 91 -4.42 4.63 -11.22
N SER A 92 -5.24 5.60 -11.66
CA SER A 92 -4.75 6.91 -12.13
C SER A 92 -4.04 7.66 -11.01
N THR A 93 -2.75 7.43 -10.83
CA THR A 93 -1.91 8.20 -9.93
C THR A 93 -1.83 9.65 -10.43
N ALA A 94 -1.65 10.62 -9.51
CA ALA A 94 -1.64 12.05 -9.82
C ALA A 94 -0.52 12.50 -10.79
N VAL A 95 0.31 11.58 -11.27
CA VAL A 95 1.26 11.83 -12.35
C VAL A 95 0.54 11.60 -13.67
N SER A 96 0.03 12.67 -14.27
CA SER A 96 -0.54 12.58 -15.61
C SER A 96 0.53 12.11 -16.60
N ASN A 97 0.24 11.04 -17.35
CA ASN A 97 1.07 10.62 -18.48
C ASN A 97 0.99 11.61 -19.67
N LEU A 98 0.12 12.62 -19.58
CA LEU A 98 -0.12 13.62 -20.62
C LEU A 98 1.17 14.33 -21.10
N ASN A 99 2.20 14.42 -20.25
CA ASN A 99 3.49 15.00 -20.61
C ASN A 99 4.66 14.00 -20.60
N LYS A 100 4.39 12.70 -20.48
CA LYS A 100 5.41 11.65 -20.47
C LYS A 100 5.28 10.76 -21.72
N LEU A 101 5.74 11.30 -22.85
CA LEU A 101 5.70 10.62 -24.17
C LEU A 101 6.19 9.17 -24.09
N ALA A 102 7.23 8.88 -23.33
CA ALA A 102 7.76 7.53 -23.17
C ALA A 102 6.75 6.53 -22.57
N ILE A 103 5.88 6.97 -21.64
CA ILE A 103 4.86 6.11 -21.03
C ILE A 103 3.67 5.94 -21.97
N THR A 104 3.24 7.01 -22.66
CA THR A 104 2.16 6.95 -23.66
C THR A 104 2.49 5.99 -24.81
N TRP A 105 3.74 6.03 -25.31
CA TRP A 105 4.19 5.10 -26.35
C TRP A 105 4.28 3.65 -25.86
N GLY A 106 4.60 3.43 -24.58
CA GLY A 106 4.60 2.11 -23.96
C GLY A 106 3.21 1.48 -23.90
N GLU A 107 2.19 2.27 -23.56
CA GLU A 107 0.80 1.81 -23.48
C GLU A 107 0.17 1.58 -24.87
N ILE A 108 0.52 2.39 -25.88
CA ILE A 108 0.05 2.19 -27.27
C ILE A 108 0.57 0.87 -27.86
N ARG A 109 1.82 0.49 -27.55
CA ARG A 109 2.44 -0.73 -28.10
C ARG A 109 1.99 -2.03 -27.43
N LYS A 110 1.27 -1.96 -26.31
CA LYS A 110 0.73 -3.13 -25.60
C LYS A 110 -0.63 -3.59 -26.15
N ARG A 111 -1.30 -2.77 -26.97
CA ARG A 111 -2.52 -3.13 -27.70
C ARG A 111 -2.19 -3.72 -29.07
#